data_AF-A0A2M9EEH6-F1
#
_entry.id   AF-A0A2M9EEH6-F1
#
_cell.length_a   1.000
_cell.length_b   1.000
_cell.length_c   1.000
_cell.angle_alpha   90.00
_cell.angle_beta   90.00
_cell.angle_gamma   90.00
#
_symmetry.space_group_name_H-M   'P 1'
#
loop_
_entity.id
_entity.type
_entity.pdbx_description
1 polymer ?
#
loop_
_entity_poly.entity_id
_entity_poly.type
_entity_poly.pdbx_seq_one_letter_code
_entity_poly.pdbx_strand_id
1 'polypeptide(L)'
;MRKSKFTESQIVGILKEADAGIPIKELVRSHGISVATYYKWKSRYGGMDIAELARMRELEAENSRLKRLYAEQALEIHALKDVIARSTGTARAARVGAGSGGRAWLIGATGVSRQWSGEGFMVSSSDGD
;
A
#
# COMPACT_ATOMS: atom_id res chain seq x y z
N MET A 1 7.86 4.32 -26.04
CA MET A 1 8.58 5.61 -26.08
C MET A 1 9.92 5.40 -26.77
N ARG A 2 10.31 6.23 -27.75
CA ARG A 2 11.68 6.13 -28.30
C ARG A 2 12.68 6.58 -27.24
N LYS A 3 13.78 5.84 -27.08
CA LYS A 3 14.88 6.27 -26.19
C LYS A 3 15.48 7.56 -26.74
N SER A 4 15.68 8.55 -25.86
CA SER A 4 16.40 9.79 -26.21
C SER A 4 17.80 9.43 -26.70
N LYS A 5 18.30 10.17 -27.70
CA LYS A 5 19.69 10.03 -28.17
C LYS A 5 20.71 10.49 -27.13
N PHE A 6 20.30 11.37 -26.21
CA PHE A 6 21.14 11.95 -25.16
C PHE A 6 20.71 11.45 -23.79
N THR A 7 21.67 11.09 -22.95
CA THR A 7 21.46 10.82 -21.52
C THR A 7 21.25 12.12 -20.75
N GLU A 8 20.61 12.05 -19.58
CA GLU A 8 20.42 13.21 -18.71
C GLU A 8 21.73 13.85 -18.26
N SER A 9 22.75 13.01 -18.00
CA SER A 9 24.10 13.49 -17.68
C SER A 9 24.74 14.25 -18.85
N GLN A 10 24.58 13.78 -20.08
CA GLN A 10 25.05 14.50 -21.27
C GLN A 10 24.33 15.83 -21.44
N ILE A 11 23.01 15.85 -21.21
CA ILE A 11 22.20 17.07 -21.29
C ILE A 11 22.70 18.11 -20.28
N VAL A 12 22.91 17.73 -19.01
CA VAL A 12 23.43 18.65 -17.99
C VAL A 12 24.84 19.11 -18.30
N GLY A 13 25.71 18.24 -18.84
CA GLY A 13 27.03 18.64 -19.32
C GLY A 13 26.97 19.74 -20.38
N ILE A 14 26.12 19.58 -21.38
CA ILE A 14 25.90 20.59 -22.45
C ILE A 14 25.34 21.90 -21.87
N LEU A 15 24.43 21.84 -20.89
CA LEU A 15 23.92 23.05 -20.24
C LEU A 15 25.03 23.78 -19.45
N LYS A 16 25.91 23.05 -18.77
CA LYS A 16 27.06 23.62 -18.05
C LYS A 16 28.07 24.28 -18.99
N GLU A 17 28.29 23.74 -20.18
CA GLU A 17 29.11 24.39 -21.22
C GLU A 17 28.56 25.77 -21.61
N ALA A 18 27.23 25.89 -21.71
CA ALA A 18 26.59 27.19 -21.95
C ALA A 18 26.75 28.14 -20.76
N ASP A 19 26.63 27.63 -19.53
CA ASP A 19 26.81 28.42 -18.31
C ASP A 19 28.28 28.85 -18.11
N ALA A 20 29.24 28.09 -18.66
CA ALA A 20 30.66 28.45 -18.71
C ALA A 20 30.98 29.53 -19.77
N GLY A 21 29.98 30.02 -20.50
CA GLY A 21 30.10 31.15 -21.42
C GLY A 21 30.21 30.78 -22.91
N ILE A 22 30.05 29.51 -23.29
CA ILE A 22 30.03 29.10 -24.70
C ILE A 22 28.75 29.63 -25.36
N PRO A 23 28.83 30.34 -26.50
CA PRO A 23 27.65 30.87 -27.18
C PRO A 23 26.76 29.73 -27.67
N ILE A 24 25.45 29.85 -27.38
CA ILE A 24 24.43 28.82 -27.70
C ILE A 24 24.44 28.42 -29.18
N LYS A 25 24.73 29.37 -30.09
CA LYS A 25 24.81 29.10 -31.54
C LYS A 25 25.91 28.10 -31.90
N GLU A 26 27.05 28.17 -31.22
CA GLU A 26 28.17 27.24 -31.45
C GLU A 26 27.90 25.90 -30.78
N LEU A 27 27.40 25.93 -29.55
CA LEU A 27 27.03 24.74 -28.77
C LEU A 27 26.01 23.84 -29.51
N VAL A 28 24.98 24.46 -30.09
CA VAL A 28 23.95 23.75 -30.83
C VAL A 28 24.51 23.11 -32.10
N ARG A 29 25.50 23.75 -32.74
CA ARG A 29 26.18 23.24 -33.93
C ARG A 29 27.19 22.14 -33.60
N SER A 30 27.95 22.25 -32.50
CA SER A 30 28.92 21.24 -32.08
C SER A 30 28.25 19.94 -31.65
N HIS A 31 27.17 20.03 -30.87
CA HIS A 31 26.43 18.87 -30.35
C HIS A 31 25.35 18.35 -31.30
N GLY A 32 25.15 19.00 -32.46
CA GLY A 32 24.19 18.57 -33.48
C GLY A 32 22.73 18.59 -32.99
N ILE A 33 22.40 19.51 -32.08
CA ILE A 33 21.06 19.68 -31.52
C ILE A 33 20.35 20.85 -32.20
N SER A 34 19.07 21.08 -31.88
CA SER A 34 18.38 22.31 -32.27
C SER A 34 18.31 23.29 -31.11
N VAL A 35 18.23 24.59 -31.41
CA VAL A 35 18.09 25.65 -30.39
C VAL A 35 16.85 25.42 -29.51
N ALA A 36 15.74 24.97 -30.12
CA ALA A 36 14.53 24.61 -29.39
C ALA A 36 14.75 23.47 -28.38
N THR A 37 15.58 22.48 -28.75
CA THR A 37 15.93 21.36 -27.88
C THR A 37 16.75 21.84 -26.67
N TYR A 38 17.71 22.74 -26.90
CA TYR A 38 18.51 23.35 -25.84
C TYR A 38 17.62 24.05 -24.80
N TYR A 39 16.69 24.92 -25.22
CA TYR A 39 15.82 25.62 -24.26
C TYR A 39 14.84 24.68 -23.55
N LYS A 40 14.37 23.63 -24.23
CA LYS A 40 13.58 22.57 -23.59
C LYS A 40 14.38 21.87 -22.49
N TRP A 41 15.65 21.57 -22.74
CA TRP A 41 16.53 21.00 -21.72
C TRP A 41 16.81 21.98 -20.60
N LYS A 42 17.09 23.25 -20.91
CA LYS A 42 17.30 24.30 -19.91
C LYS A 42 16.10 24.46 -18.97
N SER A 43 14.86 24.34 -19.47
CA SER A 43 13.67 24.39 -18.62
C SER A 43 13.50 23.19 -17.69
N ARG A 44 14.03 22.02 -18.07
CA ARG A 44 13.87 20.76 -17.32
C ARG A 44 15.03 20.45 -16.39
N TYR A 45 16.24 20.82 -16.80
CA TYR A 45 17.50 20.43 -16.17
C TYR A 45 18.40 21.63 -15.87
N GLY A 46 17.98 22.86 -16.19
CA GLY A 46 18.73 24.07 -15.85
C GLY A 46 18.82 24.26 -14.34
N GLY A 47 20.00 24.62 -13.85
CA GLY A 47 20.28 24.76 -12.41
C GLY A 47 20.40 23.43 -11.65
N MET A 48 20.28 22.28 -12.33
CA MET A 48 20.46 20.95 -11.74
C MET A 48 21.92 20.52 -11.87
N ASP A 49 22.50 20.01 -10.77
CA ASP A 49 23.83 19.40 -10.80
C ASP A 49 23.76 17.89 -11.14
N ILE A 50 24.89 17.32 -11.56
CA ILE A 50 25.04 15.89 -11.85
C ILE A 50 24.75 15.05 -10.61
N ALA A 51 25.14 15.52 -9.42
CA ALA A 51 24.81 14.87 -8.15
C ALA A 51 23.29 14.84 -7.89
N GLU A 52 22.59 15.93 -8.22
CA GLU A 52 21.13 16.02 -8.07
C GLU A 52 20.41 15.08 -9.03
N LEU A 53 20.93 14.91 -10.27
CA LEU A 53 20.42 13.91 -11.20
C LEU A 53 20.59 12.47 -10.68
N ALA A 54 21.74 12.15 -10.07
CA ALA A 54 21.99 10.83 -9.51
C ALA A 54 21.01 10.52 -8.38
N ARG A 55 20.82 11.47 -7.47
CA ARG A 55 19.86 11.39 -6.38
C ARG A 55 18.42 11.25 -6.91
N MET A 56 18.06 12.00 -7.94
CA MET A 56 16.72 11.95 -8.53
C MET A 56 16.43 10.55 -9.13
N ARG A 57 17.39 9.95 -9.83
CA ARG A 57 17.24 8.57 -10.33
C ARG A 57 17.12 7.53 -9.24
N GLU A 58 17.89 7.68 -8.17
CA GLU A 58 17.79 6.80 -7.00
C GLU A 58 16.40 6.91 -6.35
N LEU A 59 15.90 8.13 -6.17
CA LEU A 59 14.57 8.38 -5.65
C LEU A 59 13.47 7.84 -6.55
N GLU A 60 13.60 7.95 -7.88
CA GLU A 60 12.65 7.35 -8.81
C GLU A 60 12.64 5.82 -8.76
N ALA A 61 13.81 5.20 -8.64
CA ALA A 61 13.95 3.75 -8.49
C ALA A 61 13.32 3.27 -7.17
N GLU A 62 13.61 3.96 -6.07
CA GLU A 62 13.05 3.62 -4.77
C GLU A 62 11.54 3.85 -4.73
N ASN A 63 11.04 4.96 -5.29
CA ASN A 63 9.60 5.21 -5.39
C ASN A 63 8.88 4.11 -6.18
N SER A 64 9.48 3.64 -7.27
CA SER A 64 8.95 2.54 -8.08
C SER A 64 8.93 1.22 -7.29
N ARG A 65 10.01 0.92 -6.55
CA ARG A 65 10.10 -0.23 -5.66
C ARG A 65 9.04 -0.18 -4.56
N LEU A 66 8.91 0.95 -3.88
CA LEU A 66 7.94 1.17 -2.81
C LEU A 66 6.50 1.04 -3.30
N LYS A 67 6.18 1.59 -4.48
CA LYS A 67 4.84 1.44 -5.08
C LYS A 67 4.49 -0.02 -5.37
N ARG A 68 5.45 -0.80 -5.86
CA ARG A 68 5.26 -2.24 -6.09
C ARG A 68 5.00 -2.97 -4.77
N LEU A 69 5.86 -2.76 -3.77
CA LEU A 69 5.70 -3.40 -2.45
C LEU A 69 4.37 -3.02 -1.79
N TYR A 70 3.99 -1.75 -1.88
CA TYR A 70 2.70 -1.28 -1.35
C TYR A 70 1.52 -1.96 -2.04
N ALA A 71 1.57 -2.11 -3.37
CA ALA A 71 0.52 -2.81 -4.11
C ALA A 71 0.44 -4.30 -3.71
N GLU A 72 1.58 -4.98 -3.57
CA GLU A 72 1.64 -6.37 -3.08
C GLU A 72 1.03 -6.50 -1.68
N GLN A 73 1.44 -5.65 -0.73
CA GLN A 73 0.89 -5.63 0.62
C GLN A 73 -0.60 -5.31 0.65
N ALA A 74 -1.07 -4.36 -0.17
CA ALA A 74 -2.49 -4.02 -0.26
C ALA A 74 -3.33 -5.21 -0.74
N LEU A 75 -2.81 -5.99 -1.70
CA LEU A 75 -3.46 -7.22 -2.18
C LEU A 75 -3.50 -8.29 -1.09
N GLU A 76 -2.41 -8.50 -0.35
CA GLU A 76 -2.36 -9.45 0.76
C GLU A 76 -3.35 -9.08 1.86
N ILE A 77 -3.39 -7.81 2.27
CA ILE A 77 -4.33 -7.31 3.27
C ILE A 77 -5.78 -7.52 2.81
N HIS A 78 -6.07 -7.26 1.54
CA HIS A 78 -7.41 -7.48 0.99
C HIS A 78 -7.79 -8.97 1.05
N ALA A 79 -6.91 -9.86 0.60
CA ALA A 79 -7.13 -11.30 0.63
C ALA A 79 -7.35 -11.82 2.06
N LEU A 80 -6.56 -11.34 3.03
CA LEU A 80 -6.70 -11.70 4.44
C LEU A 80 -8.03 -11.21 5.02
N LYS A 81 -8.42 -9.98 4.73
CA LYS A 81 -9.73 -9.43 5.15
C LYS A 81 -10.89 -10.25 4.58
N ASP A 82 -10.81 -10.67 3.32
CA ASP A 82 -11.82 -11.51 2.70
C ASP A 82 -11.91 -12.89 3.36
N VAL A 83 -10.77 -13.51 3.69
CA VAL A 83 -10.73 -14.79 4.41
C VAL A 83 -11.36 -14.65 5.80
N ILE A 84 -11.02 -13.60 6.55
CA ILE A 84 -11.57 -13.33 7.88
C ILE A 84 -13.08 -13.06 7.80
N ALA A 85 -13.53 -12.28 6.81
CA ALA A 85 -14.95 -12.01 6.59
C ALA A 85 -15.72 -13.32 6.30
N ARG A 86 -15.15 -14.22 5.48
CA ARG A 86 -15.75 -15.54 5.23
C ARG A 86 -15.77 -16.42 6.48
N SER A 87 -14.68 -16.51 7.24
CA SER A 87 -14.60 -17.38 8.42
C SER A 87 -15.50 -16.92 9.57
N THR A 88 -15.62 -15.61 9.76
CA THR A 88 -16.55 -15.02 10.74
C THR A 88 -18.00 -15.12 10.29
N GLY A 89 -18.28 -14.98 8.98
CA GLY A 89 -19.60 -15.21 8.38
C GLY A 89 -20.08 -16.66 8.50
N THR A 90 -19.21 -17.64 8.24
CA THR A 90 -19.56 -19.08 8.38
C THR A 90 -19.66 -19.50 9.85
N ALA A 91 -18.82 -18.99 10.75
CA ALA A 91 -18.95 -19.25 12.19
C ALA A 91 -20.20 -18.61 12.82
N ARG A 92 -20.70 -17.51 12.23
CA ARG A 92 -21.97 -16.88 12.63
C ARG A 92 -23.18 -17.61 12.03
N ALA A 93 -23.10 -18.06 10.77
CA ALA A 93 -24.14 -18.86 10.14
C ALA A 93 -24.30 -20.25 10.81
N ALA A 94 -23.20 -20.91 11.18
CA ALA A 94 -23.23 -22.19 11.89
C ALA A 94 -23.80 -22.08 13.33
N ARG A 95 -23.76 -20.91 13.96
CA ARG A 95 -24.31 -20.68 15.31
C ARG A 95 -25.82 -20.37 15.33
N VAL A 96 -26.43 -20.09 14.19
CA VAL A 96 -27.87 -19.75 14.09
C VAL A 96 -28.70 -20.94 13.59
N GLY A 97 -28.08 -22.07 13.26
CA GLY A 97 -28.73 -23.28 12.75
C GLY A 97 -28.61 -24.50 13.66
N ALA A 98 -28.79 -24.35 14.99
CA ALA A 98 -28.95 -25.47 15.91
C ALA A 98 -29.77 -25.02 17.12
N GLY A 99 -31.08 -24.91 16.94
CA GLY A 99 -31.98 -24.45 17.99
C GLY A 99 -33.47 -24.64 17.68
N SER A 100 -33.84 -25.64 16.88
CA SER A 100 -35.22 -26.15 16.89
C SER A 100 -35.28 -27.37 17.81
N GLY A 101 -35.68 -27.13 19.06
CA GLY A 101 -36.11 -28.19 19.98
C GLY A 101 -35.09 -28.58 21.06
N GLY A 102 -35.24 -27.97 22.24
CA GLY A 102 -34.81 -28.59 23.50
C GLY A 102 -33.63 -27.94 24.23
N ARG A 103 -33.95 -27.18 25.28
CA ARG A 103 -33.14 -26.86 26.48
C ARG A 103 -31.78 -26.17 26.23
N ALA A 104 -31.77 -24.85 26.42
CA ALA A 104 -30.55 -24.06 26.52
C ALA A 104 -29.88 -24.24 27.90
N TRP A 105 -28.61 -24.64 27.93
CA TRP A 105 -27.79 -24.66 29.14
C TRP A 105 -26.96 -23.36 29.19
N LEU A 106 -27.21 -22.50 30.17
CA LEU A 106 -26.30 -21.40 30.52
C LEU A 106 -25.37 -21.90 31.64
N ILE A 107 -24.09 -22.10 31.33
CA ILE A 107 -23.08 -22.42 32.33
C ILE A 107 -22.68 -21.11 33.02
N GLY A 108 -23.20 -20.89 34.23
CA GLY A 108 -22.70 -19.85 35.13
C GLY A 108 -21.38 -20.30 35.78
N ALA A 109 -20.45 -19.36 35.99
CA ALA A 109 -19.08 -19.58 36.46
C ALA A 109 -18.92 -20.19 37.88
N THR A 110 -20.01 -20.63 38.51
CA THR A 110 -20.02 -21.17 39.88
C THR A 110 -20.39 -22.65 39.96
N GLY A 111 -20.42 -23.37 38.84
CA GLY A 111 -20.58 -24.84 38.86
C GLY A 111 -21.91 -25.33 39.42
N VAL A 112 -23.00 -24.56 39.27
CA VAL A 112 -24.35 -24.99 39.64
C VAL A 112 -25.25 -24.99 38.41
N SER A 113 -25.61 -26.19 37.94
CA SER A 113 -26.57 -26.40 36.87
C SER A 113 -28.00 -26.15 37.39
N ARG A 114 -28.73 -25.19 36.83
CA ARG A 114 -30.16 -24.96 37.11
C ARG A 114 -30.99 -25.19 35.85
N GLN A 115 -32.01 -26.04 35.96
CA GLN A 115 -32.94 -26.36 34.90
C GLN A 115 -34.17 -25.45 34.98
N TRP A 116 -34.50 -24.77 33.89
CA TRP A 116 -35.66 -23.88 33.78
C TRP A 116 -36.80 -24.64 33.09
N SER A 117 -37.96 -24.78 33.76
CA SER A 117 -39.22 -25.22 33.15
C SER A 117 -40.14 -24.03 33.01
N GLY A 118 -40.88 -23.94 31.91
CA GLY A 118 -41.65 -22.76 31.47
C GLY A 118 -42.85 -22.34 32.34
N GLU A 119 -42.99 -22.88 33.55
CA GLU A 119 -44.04 -22.53 34.51
C GLU A 119 -43.43 -22.38 35.90
N GLY A 120 -43.00 -21.17 36.25
CA GLY A 120 -42.75 -20.78 37.63
C GLY A 120 -41.51 -21.37 38.33
N PHE A 121 -40.98 -20.57 39.25
CA PHE A 121 -39.80 -20.88 40.05
C PHE A 121 -40.16 -21.85 41.19
N MET A 122 -39.58 -23.05 41.20
CA MET A 122 -39.57 -23.93 42.38
C MET A 122 -38.15 -23.99 42.95
N VAL A 123 -37.95 -23.36 44.11
CA VAL A 123 -36.82 -23.66 45.00
C VAL A 123 -37.16 -24.97 45.70
N SER A 124 -36.40 -26.02 45.43
CA SER A 124 -36.33 -27.15 46.36
C SER A 124 -35.13 -26.95 47.25
N SER A 125 -35.43 -26.56 48.49
CA SER A 125 -34.51 -26.63 49.63
C SER A 125 -34.23 -28.11 49.91
N SER A 126 -32.96 -28.47 50.07
CA SER A 126 -32.57 -29.68 50.80
C SER A 126 -31.65 -29.22 51.93
N ASP A 127 -32.24 -29.02 53.10
CA ASP A 127 -31.53 -29.12 54.36
C ASP A 127 -31.43 -30.61 54.73
N GLY A 128 -30.25 -31.05 55.18
CA GLY A 128 -30.11 -32.26 55.99
C GLY A 128 -29.00 -33.23 55.56
N ASP A 129 -27.83 -33.04 56.18
CA ASP A 129 -26.66 -33.93 56.39
C ASP A 129 -26.14 -34.87 55.29
#